data_AF-W4RYW8-F1
#
_entry.id   AF-W4RYW8-F1
#
_cell.length_a   1.000
_cell.length_b   1.000
_cell.length_c   1.000
_cell.angle_alpha   90.00
_cell.angle_beta   90.00
_cell.angle_gamma   90.00
#
_symmetry.space_group_name_H-M   'P 1'
#
loop_
_entity.id
_entity.type
_entity.pdbx_description
1 polymer ?
#
loop_
_entity_poly.entity_id
_entity_poly.type
_entity_poly.pdbx_seq_one_letter_code
_entity_poly.pdbx_strand_id
1 'polypeptide(L)'
;MTAPFWLNIGDGYTSGNRGYRAPDKKNPARAMDVRPDTPVGLKPKDLMGIPWRLAFALQDDGWYLRSDIVWNKPNAMPETQ
;
A
#
# COMPACT_ATOMS: atom_id res chain seq x y z
N MET A 1 15.19 -26.97 -3.86
CA MET A 1 15.91 -25.90 -4.58
C MET A 1 15.13 -24.62 -4.32
N THR A 2 15.62 -23.74 -3.42
CA THR A 2 14.94 -22.49 -3.08
C THR A 2 15.46 -21.38 -3.98
N ALA A 3 14.56 -20.73 -4.73
CA ALA A 3 14.91 -19.63 -5.63
C ALA A 3 14.55 -18.28 -4.99
N PRO A 4 15.40 -17.24 -5.13
CA PRO A 4 15.02 -15.89 -4.74
C PRO A 4 13.92 -15.37 -5.66
N PHE A 5 12.95 -14.64 -5.10
CA PHE A 5 11.93 -13.92 -5.87
C PHE A 5 12.01 -12.42 -5.60
N TRP A 6 11.57 -11.64 -6.57
CA TRP A 6 11.51 -10.18 -6.47
C TRP A 6 10.06 -9.73 -6.51
N LEU A 7 9.68 -8.85 -5.59
CA LEU A 7 8.35 -8.27 -5.51
C LEU A 7 8.45 -6.75 -5.42
N ASN A 8 7.73 -6.07 -6.31
CA ASN A 8 7.49 -4.63 -6.20
C ASN A 8 6.09 -4.42 -5.64
N ILE A 9 6.01 -3.82 -4.46
CA ILE A 9 4.75 -3.53 -3.78
C ILE A 9 4.84 -2.15 -3.13
N GLY A 10 3.81 -1.33 -3.35
CA GLY A 10 3.66 -0.03 -2.68
C GLY A 10 2.86 -0.16 -1.39
N ASP A 11 3.09 0.76 -0.47
CA ASP A 11 2.21 0.90 0.69
C ASP A 11 0.98 1.76 0.34
N GLY A 12 -0.04 1.67 1.18
CA GLY A 12 -1.26 2.45 1.08
C GLY A 12 -1.60 3.15 2.40
N TYR A 13 -2.50 4.12 2.29
CA TYR A 13 -3.10 4.78 3.43
C TYR A 13 -4.57 4.39 3.55
N THR A 14 -5.10 4.41 4.77
CA THR A 14 -6.54 4.23 4.99
C THR A 14 -7.33 5.37 4.29
N SER A 15 -8.57 5.09 3.87
CA SER A 15 -9.35 5.99 3.00
C SER A 15 -9.70 7.34 3.64
N GLY A 16 -9.61 7.43 4.96
CA GLY A 16 -9.99 8.59 5.74
C GLY A 16 -11.50 8.83 5.77
N ASN A 17 -12.28 7.77 5.97
CA ASN A 17 -13.75 7.75 6.00
C ASN A 17 -14.44 8.16 4.69
N ARG A 18 -13.74 8.07 3.55
CA ARG A 18 -14.37 8.22 2.23
C ARG A 18 -14.98 6.89 1.81
N GLY A 19 -16.31 6.86 1.65
CA GLY A 19 -17.04 5.67 1.22
C GLY A 19 -16.96 5.35 -0.28
N TYR A 20 -16.58 6.31 -1.13
CA TYR A 20 -16.41 6.10 -2.57
C TYR A 20 -15.32 7.01 -3.16
N ARG A 21 -14.97 6.77 -4.43
CA ARG A 21 -14.13 7.66 -5.24
C ARG A 21 -14.79 7.88 -6.61
N ALA A 22 -15.18 9.11 -6.89
CA ALA A 22 -15.74 9.50 -8.18
C ALA A 22 -14.77 9.21 -9.34
N PRO A 23 -15.29 8.91 -10.54
CA PRO A 23 -14.47 8.80 -11.74
C PRO A 23 -13.75 10.11 -12.07
N ASP A 24 -12.49 10.01 -12.46
CA ASP A 24 -11.68 11.10 -12.99
C ASP A 24 -11.33 10.79 -14.45
N LYS A 25 -11.45 11.79 -15.34
CA LYS A 25 -11.09 11.67 -16.75
C LYS A 25 -9.61 11.28 -16.96
N LYS A 26 -8.71 11.77 -16.11
CA LYS A 26 -7.26 11.49 -16.22
C LYS A 26 -6.92 10.08 -15.73
N ASN A 27 -7.66 9.56 -14.75
CA ASN A 27 -7.38 8.27 -14.14
C ASN A 27 -8.66 7.49 -13.80
N PRO A 28 -9.37 6.97 -14.82
CA PRO A 28 -10.65 6.30 -14.63
C PRO A 28 -10.52 5.03 -13.78
N ALA A 29 -9.36 4.36 -13.83
CA ALA A 29 -9.08 3.15 -13.05
C ALA A 29 -9.02 3.39 -11.53
N ARG A 30 -8.92 4.65 -11.08
CA ARG A 30 -8.97 5.00 -9.65
C ARG A 30 -10.41 5.11 -9.12
N ALA A 31 -11.44 5.09 -9.97
CA ALA A 31 -12.83 5.13 -9.54
C ALA A 31 -13.19 3.89 -8.72
N MET A 32 -13.94 4.07 -7.64
CA MET A 32 -14.41 2.97 -6.80
C MET A 32 -15.76 3.34 -6.19
N ASP A 33 -16.78 2.50 -6.42
CA ASP A 33 -18.12 2.69 -5.87
C ASP A 33 -18.18 2.42 -4.36
N VAL A 34 -17.32 1.53 -3.88
CA VAL A 34 -17.19 1.18 -2.46
C VAL A 34 -15.74 1.29 -2.03
N ARG A 35 -15.52 1.94 -0.88
CA ARG A 35 -14.25 1.90 -0.16
C ARG A 35 -14.46 1.23 1.20
N PRO A 36 -13.54 0.34 1.59
CA PRO A 36 -13.59 -0.29 2.90
C PRO A 36 -13.41 0.75 4.01
N ASP A 37 -14.04 0.47 5.14
CA ASP A 37 -13.85 1.23 6.37
C ASP A 37 -12.40 1.13 6.87
N THR A 38 -12.02 2.08 7.72
CA THR A 38 -10.72 2.06 8.38
C THR A 38 -10.66 0.83 9.30
N PRO A 39 -9.67 -0.07 9.13
CA PRO A 39 -9.53 -1.24 9.98
C PRO A 39 -9.34 -0.87 11.46
N VAL A 40 -9.78 -1.75 12.36
CA VAL A 40 -9.59 -1.58 13.80
C VAL A 40 -8.11 -1.37 14.13
N GLY A 41 -7.83 -0.36 14.97
CA GLY A 41 -6.47 -0.02 15.40
C GLY A 41 -5.72 0.94 14.47
N LEU A 42 -6.28 1.32 13.32
CA LEU A 42 -5.74 2.35 12.45
C LEU A 42 -6.61 3.62 12.50
N LYS A 43 -5.98 4.78 12.32
CA LYS A 43 -6.68 6.07 12.20
C LYS A 43 -7.00 6.37 10.73
N PRO A 44 -7.97 7.25 10.48
CA PRO A 44 -8.17 7.87 9.16
C PRO A 44 -6.86 8.45 8.61
N LYS A 45 -6.50 8.05 7.39
CA LYS A 45 -5.25 8.44 6.70
C LYS A 45 -3.96 7.90 7.34
N ASP A 46 -4.02 6.87 8.16
CA ASP A 46 -2.80 6.18 8.62
C ASP A 46 -2.16 5.38 7.48
N LEU A 47 -0.82 5.35 7.51
CA LEU A 47 0.00 4.46 6.69
C LEU A 47 -0.20 3.01 7.17
N MET A 48 -0.52 2.09 6.26
CA MET A 48 -0.93 0.73 6.63
C MET A 48 0.23 -0.22 6.90
N GLY A 49 1.43 0.05 6.34
CA GLY A 49 2.59 -0.81 6.49
C GLY A 49 2.48 -2.11 5.69
N ILE A 50 1.80 -2.12 4.55
CA ILE A 50 1.55 -3.34 3.75
C ILE A 50 2.85 -4.11 3.43
N PRO A 51 3.95 -3.47 2.98
CA PRO A 51 5.19 -4.20 2.66
C PRO A 51 5.76 -4.96 3.87
N TRP A 52 5.73 -4.35 5.06
CA TRP A 52 6.23 -4.97 6.29
C TRP A 52 5.31 -6.08 6.79
N ARG A 53 3.99 -5.90 6.71
CA ARG A 53 3.01 -6.95 7.03
C ARG A 53 3.22 -8.18 6.16
N LEU A 54 3.47 -7.98 4.85
CA LEU A 54 3.78 -9.06 3.94
C LEU A 54 5.11 -9.74 4.29
N ALA A 55 6.14 -8.95 4.60
CA ALA A 55 7.45 -9.50 4.98
C ALA A 55 7.34 -10.41 6.22
N PHE A 56 6.60 -9.99 7.25
CA PHE A 56 6.38 -10.81 8.44
C PHE A 56 5.58 -12.07 8.15
N ALA A 57 4.49 -11.98 7.37
CA ALA A 57 3.73 -13.16 6.97
C ALA A 57 4.59 -14.17 6.19
N LEU A 58 5.45 -13.70 5.29
CA LEU A 58 6.39 -14.57 4.59
C LEU A 58 7.43 -15.19 5.54
N GLN A 59 7.92 -14.45 6.54
CA GLN A 59 8.81 -15.01 7.56
C GLN A 59 8.12 -16.11 8.38
N ASP A 60 6.85 -15.92 8.75
CA ASP A 60 6.04 -16.93 9.43
C ASP A 60 5.83 -18.18 8.55
N ASP A 61 5.74 -18.02 7.23
CA ASP A 61 5.70 -19.10 6.23
C ASP A 61 7.09 -19.73 5.93
N GLY A 62 8.13 -19.36 6.68
CA GLY A 62 9.48 -19.95 6.58
C GLY A 62 10.40 -19.30 5.55
N TRP A 63 10.02 -18.15 4.99
CA TRP A 63 10.89 -17.37 4.10
C TRP A 63 11.88 -16.53 4.91
N TYR A 64 12.99 -16.17 4.27
CA TYR A 64 14.00 -15.29 4.87
C TYR A 64 13.92 -13.91 4.24
N LEU A 65 13.65 -12.88 5.04
CA LEU A 65 13.88 -11.49 4.66
C LEU A 65 15.39 -11.22 4.69
N ARG A 66 15.98 -10.89 3.53
CA ARG A 66 17.43 -10.68 3.39
C ARG A 66 17.85 -9.23 3.25
N SER A 67 16.96 -8.35 2.75
CA SER A 67 17.23 -6.93 2.54
C SER A 67 15.92 -6.16 2.31
N ASP A 68 15.86 -4.92 2.77
CA ASP A 68 14.83 -3.94 2.43
C ASP A 68 15.41 -2.84 1.53
N ILE A 69 14.73 -2.53 0.42
CA ILE A 69 15.14 -1.48 -0.52
C ILE A 69 14.05 -0.41 -0.57
N VAL A 70 14.20 0.62 0.26
CA VAL A 70 13.24 1.72 0.36
C VAL A 70 13.56 2.81 -0.65
N TRP A 71 12.68 3.01 -1.62
CA TRP A 71 12.77 4.15 -2.54
C TRP A 71 12.26 5.42 -1.85
N ASN A 72 13.18 6.25 -1.34
CA ASN A 72 12.86 7.56 -0.76
C ASN A 72 13.05 8.69 -1.80
N LYS A 73 11.96 9.33 -2.20
CA LYS A 73 11.98 10.49 -3.11
C LYS A 73 11.63 11.77 -2.32
N PRO A 74 12.62 12.53 -1.82
CA PRO A 74 12.39 13.64 -0.89
C PRO A 74 11.58 14.80 -1.50
N ASN A 75 11.66 14.99 -2.82
CA ASN A 75 10.90 16.00 -3.55
C ASN A 75 9.92 15.34 -4.52
N ALA A 76 8.88 14.70 -3.99
CA ALA A 76 7.76 14.26 -4.82
C ALA A 76 6.97 15.50 -5.28
N MET A 77 6.95 15.77 -6.59
CA MET A 77 6.05 16.80 -7.13
C MET A 77 4.61 16.44 -6.75
N PRO A 78 3.85 17.36 -6.14
CA PRO A 78 2.45 17.11 -5.85
C PRO A 78 1.68 16.89 -7.15
N GLU A 79 0.88 15.83 -7.21
CA GLU A 79 -0.02 15.58 -8.33
C GLU A 79 -1.21 16.55 -8.19
N THR A 80 -1.31 17.56 -9.06
CA THR A 80 -2.52 18.39 -9.20
C THR A 80 -3.60 17.53 -9.88
N GLN A 81 -4.66 17.20 -9.15
CA GLN A 81 -5.86 16.56 -9.71
C GLN A 81 -6.47 17.50 -10.77
#